data_AF-A0AA39NIX3-F1
#
_entry.id   AF-A0AA39NIX3-F1
#
_cell.length_a   1.000
_cell.length_b   1.000
_cell.length_c   1.000
_cell.angle_alpha   90.00
_cell.angle_beta   90.00
_cell.angle_gamma   90.00
#
_symmetry.space_group_name_H-M   'P 1'
#
loop_
_entity.id
_entity.type
_entity.pdbx_description
1 polymer ?
#
loop_
_entity_poly.entity_id
_entity_poly.type
_entity_poly.pdbx_seq_one_letter_code
_entity_poly.pdbx_strand_id
1 'polypeptide(L)'
;IVDSQPVIAKIFHPLYFIDPYEGTDPFPLLELSISRKAEAYRRLAPLQGTQVPWCRGLFISLLPSQGNCTVYILLLEHVPGQDVRYLIPAPTSPSLCLAHCTAIVDAAVNVFYDILMCGVKQRDMAPRNLII
;
A
#
# COMPACT_ATOMS: atom_id res chain seq x y z
N ILE A 1 29.13 -5.69 4.88
CA ILE A 1 28.27 -5.06 3.86
C ILE A 1 26.85 -5.27 4.38
N VAL A 2 26.22 -4.23 4.91
CA VAL A 2 24.80 -4.34 5.29
C VAL A 2 24.03 -4.23 3.98
N ASP A 3 23.46 -5.34 3.51
CA ASP A 3 22.54 -5.33 2.37
C ASP A 3 21.41 -4.36 2.70
N SER A 4 21.52 -3.14 2.15
CA SER A 4 20.53 -2.11 2.33
C SER A 4 19.40 -2.42 1.36
N GLN A 5 18.48 -3.31 1.77
CA GLN A 5 17.30 -3.60 0.95
C GLN A 5 16.52 -2.29 0.71
N PRO A 6 16.13 -2.00 -0.53
CA PRO A 6 15.34 -0.82 -0.83
C PRO A 6 14.02 -0.85 -0.06
N VAL A 7 13.56 0.32 0.37
CA VAL A 7 12.29 0.51 1.09
C VAL A 7 11.44 1.56 0.39
N ILE A 8 10.13 1.43 0.52
CA ILE A 8 9.16 2.43 0.07
C ILE A 8 8.66 3.20 1.28
N ALA A 9 8.78 4.53 1.21
CA ALA A 9 8.19 5.44 2.19
C ALA A 9 6.86 5.98 1.67
N LYS A 10 5.75 5.66 2.35
CA LYS A 10 4.45 6.31 2.13
C LYS A 10 4.31 7.45 3.15
N ILE A 11 4.34 8.68 2.65
CA ILE A 11 4.24 9.89 3.46
C ILE A 11 2.79 10.36 3.47
N PHE A 12 2.26 10.61 4.66
CA PHE A 12 0.88 11.08 4.85
C PHE A 12 0.91 12.48 5.46
N HIS A 13 0.47 13.43 4.65
CA HIS A 13 0.38 14.83 5.01
C HIS A 13 -1.03 15.14 5.52
N PRO A 14 -1.23 15.77 6.69
CA PRO A 14 -2.57 16.11 7.21
C PRO A 14 -3.34 16.99 6.22
N LEU A 15 -2.68 17.98 5.63
CA LEU A 15 -3.34 18.87 4.66
C LEU A 15 -3.88 18.16 3.40
N TYR A 16 -3.55 16.90 3.13
CA TYR A 16 -4.18 16.11 2.05
C TYR A 16 -5.68 15.91 2.28
N PHE A 17 -6.12 15.89 3.54
CA PHE A 17 -7.53 15.72 3.92
C PHE A 17 -8.29 17.04 4.08
N ILE A 18 -7.68 18.18 3.73
CA ILE A 18 -8.41 19.45 3.71
C ILE A 18 -9.41 19.39 2.56
N ASP A 19 -10.66 19.14 2.91
CA ASP A 19 -11.78 19.46 2.05
C ASP A 19 -12.12 20.94 2.27
N PRO A 20 -12.03 21.80 1.24
CA PRO A 20 -12.37 23.22 1.37
C PRO A 20 -13.87 23.45 1.62
N TYR A 21 -14.73 22.43 1.48
CA TYR A 21 -16.18 22.52 1.61
C TYR A 21 -16.73 21.82 2.85
N GLU A 22 -16.09 20.76 3.36
CA GLU A 22 -16.67 19.93 4.43
C GLU A 22 -16.20 20.25 5.87
N GLY A 23 -15.30 21.22 6.06
CA GLY A 23 -14.96 21.76 7.39
C GLY A 23 -14.44 20.74 8.41
N THR A 24 -14.12 19.52 7.97
CA THR A 24 -13.66 18.46 8.87
C THR A 24 -12.19 18.66 9.17
N ASP A 25 -11.84 18.62 10.46
CA ASP A 25 -10.46 18.69 10.89
C ASP A 25 -9.65 17.53 10.27
N PRO A 26 -8.64 17.82 9.42
CA PRO A 26 -7.87 16.79 8.74
C PRO A 26 -6.97 15.98 9.69
N PHE A 27 -6.63 16.51 10.87
CA PHE A 27 -5.67 15.88 11.77
C PHE A 27 -6.24 14.58 12.41
N PRO A 28 -7.42 14.57 13.05
CA PRO A 28 -8.01 13.35 13.60
C PRO A 28 -8.34 12.30 12.53
N LEU A 29 -8.74 12.74 11.33
CA LEU A 29 -9.01 11.84 10.21
C LEU A 29 -7.74 11.12 9.75
N LEU A 30 -6.63 11.85 9.65
CA LEU A 30 -5.34 11.27 9.32
C LEU A 30 -4.91 10.27 10.40
N GLU A 31 -4.98 10.64 11.68
CA GLU A 31 -4.61 9.74 12.79
C GLU A 31 -5.43 8.45 12.78
N LEU A 32 -6.75 8.54 12.56
CA LEU A 32 -7.61 7.37 12.44
C LEU A 32 -7.24 6.49 11.23
N SER A 33 -6.97 7.11 10.09
CA SER A 33 -6.55 6.42 8.86
C SER A 33 -5.22 5.67 9.06
N ILE A 34 -4.24 6.33 9.69
CA ILE A 34 -2.93 5.77 10.00
C ILE A 34 -3.02 4.64 11.01
N SER A 35 -3.80 4.83 12.08
CA SER A 35 -4.02 3.82 13.12
C SER A 35 -4.63 2.55 12.51
N ARG A 36 -5.62 2.70 11.63
CA ARG A 36 -6.22 1.57 10.89
C ARG A 36 -5.21 0.86 9.99
N LYS A 37 -4.31 1.58 9.33
CA LYS A 37 -3.26 0.98 8.49
C LYS A 37 -2.22 0.22 9.32
N ALA A 38 -1.76 0.81 10.42
CA ALA A 38 -0.82 0.15 11.32
C ALA A 38 -1.42 -1.15 11.89
N GLU A 39 -2.67 -1.11 12.34
CA GLU A 39 -3.39 -2.30 12.81
C GLU A 39 -3.59 -3.34 11.70
N ALA A 40 -3.90 -2.92 10.47
CA ALA A 40 -4.02 -3.84 9.34
C ALA A 40 -2.69 -4.57 9.08
N TYR A 41 -1.56 -3.87 9.02
CA TYR A 41 -0.26 -4.52 8.85
C TYR A 41 0.10 -5.45 10.02
N ARG A 42 -0.26 -5.08 11.26
CA ARG A 42 -0.08 -5.95 12.43
C ARG A 42 -0.85 -7.27 12.26
N ARG A 43 -2.10 -7.21 11.81
CA ARG A 43 -2.92 -8.41 11.54
C ARG A 43 -2.40 -9.24 10.36
N LEU A 44 -1.82 -8.58 9.36
CA LEU A 44 -1.24 -9.23 8.18
C LEU A 44 0.15 -9.82 8.41
N ALA A 45 0.67 -9.81 9.64
CA ALA A 45 1.97 -10.39 9.97
C ALA A 45 2.22 -11.80 9.37
N PRO A 46 1.23 -12.73 9.32
CA PRO A 46 1.44 -14.04 8.70
C PRO A 46 1.70 -14.01 7.18
N LEU A 47 1.28 -12.95 6.49
CA LEU A 47 1.40 -12.79 5.04
C LEU A 47 2.57 -11.88 4.63
N GLN A 48 3.26 -11.26 5.59
CA GLN A 48 4.36 -10.34 5.30
C GLN A 48 5.59 -11.08 4.75
N GLY A 49 6.20 -10.49 3.72
CA GLY A 49 7.35 -11.06 3.02
C GLY A 49 7.03 -12.14 1.99
N THR A 50 5.75 -12.47 1.81
CA THR A 50 5.30 -13.44 0.81
C THR A 50 4.22 -12.84 -0.09
N GLN A 51 3.04 -12.53 0.47
CA GLN A 51 1.90 -11.99 -0.27
C GLN A 51 1.69 -10.49 -0.01
N VAL A 52 2.18 -10.01 1.13
CA VAL A 52 2.10 -8.60 1.54
C VAL A 52 3.53 -8.11 1.83
N PRO A 53 3.91 -6.87 1.44
CA PRO A 53 5.23 -6.35 1.76
C PRO A 53 5.44 -6.25 3.28
N TRP A 54 6.68 -6.46 3.75
CA TRP A 54 7.02 -6.20 5.15
C TRP A 54 6.71 -4.75 5.54
N CYS A 55 6.03 -4.57 6.66
CA CYS A 55 5.91 -3.28 7.32
C CYS A 55 7.11 -3.09 8.24
N ARG A 56 8.02 -2.19 7.88
CA ARG A 56 9.21 -1.86 8.67
C ARG A 56 8.87 -0.96 9.86
N GLY A 57 7.76 -0.23 9.78
CA GLY A 57 7.25 0.57 10.88
C GLY A 57 6.50 1.81 10.43
N LEU A 58 5.84 2.44 11.41
CA LEU A 58 5.22 3.74 11.29
C LEU A 58 6.05 4.75 12.08
N PHE A 59 6.45 5.83 11.41
CA PHE A 59 7.28 6.88 11.95
C PHE A 59 6.55 8.22 11.86
N ILE A 60 6.98 9.15 12.70
CA ILE A 60 6.49 10.52 12.72
C ILE A 60 7.68 11.42 12.43
N SER A 61 7.51 12.37 11.52
CA SER A 61 8.54 13.36 11.21
C SER A 61 7.93 14.74 11.10
N LEU A 62 8.74 15.77 11.40
CA LEU A 62 8.42 17.14 11.08
C LEU A 62 8.90 17.45 9.66
N LEU A 63 8.15 18.26 8.92
CA LEU A 63 8.56 18.84 7.65
C LEU A 63 9.05 20.29 7.88
N PRO A 64 10.37 20.53 7.93
CA PRO A 64 10.89 21.84 8.31
C PRO A 64 10.49 22.96 7.33
N SER A 65 10.40 22.63 6.04
CA SER A 65 10.02 23.57 4.98
C SER A 65 8.55 24.02 5.04
N GLN A 66 7.72 23.39 5.86
CA GLN A 66 6.30 23.70 6.01
C GLN A 66 5.95 24.04 7.46
N GLY A 67 6.78 24.87 8.09
CA GLY A 67 6.55 25.34 9.46
C GLY A 67 6.57 24.22 10.49
N ASN A 68 7.37 23.17 10.26
CA ASN A 68 7.42 21.96 11.08
C ASN A 68 6.08 21.20 11.16
N CYS A 69 5.34 21.13 10.05
CA CYS A 69 4.14 20.31 9.98
C CYS A 69 4.48 18.83 10.25
N THR A 70 3.70 18.18 11.13
CA THR A 70 3.86 16.76 11.44
C THR A 70 3.30 15.89 10.32
N VAL A 71 4.09 14.94 9.84
CA VAL A 71 3.68 13.91 8.88
C VAL A 71 3.92 12.52 9.44
N TYR A 72 3.08 11.59 8.99
CA TYR A 72 3.23 10.17 9.28
C TYR A 72 3.93 9.49 8.09
N ILE A 73 4.88 8.61 8.37
CA ILE A 73 5.66 7.89 7.37
C ILE A 73 5.53 6.40 7.63
N LEU A 74 4.91 5.67 6.70
CA LEU A 74 4.86 4.22 6.74
C LEU A 74 5.97 3.66 5.85
N LEU A 75 6.93 2.95 6.45
CA LEU A 75 8.01 2.29 5.72
C LEU A 75 7.64 0.85 5.40
N LEU A 76 7.72 0.51 4.12
CA LEU A 76 7.40 -0.80 3.59
C LEU A 76 8.62 -1.37 2.85
N GLU A 77 8.70 -2.69 2.77
CA GLU A 77 9.56 -3.37 1.80
C GLU A 77 9.26 -2.89 0.38
N HIS A 78 10.33 -2.68 -0.40
CA HIS A 78 10.21 -2.54 -1.83
C HIS A 78 10.05 -3.93 -2.47
N VAL A 79 8.88 -4.18 -3.04
CA VAL A 79 8.62 -5.41 -3.81
C VAL A 79 9.13 -5.19 -5.24
N PRO A 80 10.15 -5.94 -5.70
CA PRO A 80 10.59 -5.85 -7.09
C PRO A 80 9.49 -6.40 -8.01
N GLY A 81 9.42 -5.87 -9.23
CA GLY A 81 8.43 -6.28 -10.22
C GLY A 81 7.69 -5.08 -10.79
N GLN A 82 6.60 -5.36 -11.50
CA GLN A 82 5.78 -4.34 -12.16
C GLN A 82 4.33 -4.44 -11.70
N ASP A 83 3.67 -3.30 -11.51
CA ASP A 83 2.26 -3.33 -11.16
C ASP A 83 1.40 -3.79 -12.35
N VAL A 84 0.35 -4.55 -12.04
CA VAL A 84 -0.46 -5.27 -13.05
C VAL A 84 -1.15 -4.31 -14.04
N ARG A 85 -1.29 -3.01 -13.74
CA ARG A 85 -1.88 -2.05 -14.72
C ARG A 85 -1.05 -1.95 -15.99
N TYR A 86 0.24 -2.18 -15.91
CA TYR A 86 1.11 -2.10 -17.09
C TYR A 86 1.15 -3.42 -17.89
N LEU A 87 0.53 -4.48 -17.37
CA LEU A 87 0.43 -5.78 -18.00
C LEU A 87 -0.89 -5.89 -18.80
N ILE A 88 -2.01 -5.46 -18.25
CA ILE A 88 -3.35 -5.61 -18.84
C ILE A 88 -3.65 -4.39 -19.76
N PRO A 89 -4.03 -4.59 -21.02
CA PRO A 89 -3.21 -4.24 -22.17
C PRO A 89 -3.20 -2.73 -22.50
N ALA A 90 -2.00 -2.22 -22.78
CA ALA A 90 -1.84 -1.35 -23.94
C ALA A 90 -2.08 -2.21 -25.21
N PRO A 91 -2.81 -1.72 -26.23
CA PRO A 91 -3.30 -2.50 -27.37
C PRO A 91 -2.24 -3.21 -28.24
N THR A 92 -0.97 -3.16 -27.87
CA THR A 92 0.19 -3.59 -28.66
C THR A 92 1.11 -4.59 -27.96
N SER A 93 0.78 -5.10 -26.76
CA SER A 93 1.62 -6.09 -26.08
C SER A 93 1.20 -7.54 -26.39
N PRO A 94 1.90 -8.28 -27.27
CA PRO A 94 1.62 -9.69 -27.58
C PRO A 94 2.00 -10.68 -26.46
N SER A 95 2.41 -10.22 -25.27
CA SER A 95 3.06 -11.07 -24.26
C SER A 95 2.13 -11.75 -23.23
N LEU A 96 0.86 -11.35 -23.11
CA LEU A 96 -0.06 -11.92 -22.12
C LEU A 96 -1.15 -12.75 -22.78
N CYS A 97 -0.98 -14.07 -22.73
CA CYS A 97 -2.01 -15.01 -23.17
C CYS A 97 -3.11 -15.14 -22.11
N LEU A 98 -4.24 -15.72 -22.50
CA LEU A 98 -5.38 -15.95 -21.61
C LEU A 98 -4.98 -16.69 -20.32
N ALA A 99 -4.08 -17.68 -20.41
CA ALA A 99 -3.61 -18.43 -19.24
C ALA A 99 -2.87 -17.55 -18.23
N HIS A 100 -2.06 -16.57 -18.69
CA HIS A 100 -1.42 -15.61 -17.79
C HIS A 100 -2.46 -14.74 -17.09
N CYS A 101 -3.44 -14.20 -17.84
CA CYS A 101 -4.51 -13.38 -17.27
C CYS A 101 -5.30 -14.15 -16.21
N THR A 102 -5.64 -15.42 -16.48
CA THR A 102 -6.32 -16.29 -15.51
C THR A 102 -5.48 -16.50 -14.26
N ALA A 103 -4.18 -16.81 -14.40
CA ALA A 103 -3.29 -17.00 -13.27
C ALA A 103 -3.16 -15.74 -12.38
N ILE A 104 -3.11 -14.55 -12.99
CA ILE A 104 -3.08 -13.27 -12.28
C ILE A 104 -4.35 -13.06 -11.46
N VAL A 105 -5.52 -13.33 -12.06
CA VAL A 105 -6.81 -13.18 -11.39
C VAL A 105 -6.94 -14.19 -10.25
N ASP A 106 -6.58 -15.45 -10.47
CA ASP A 106 -6.63 -16.49 -9.44
C ASP A 106 -5.72 -16.14 -8.26
N ALA A 107 -4.48 -15.70 -8.53
CA ALA A 107 -3.56 -15.24 -7.49
C ALA A 107 -4.12 -14.04 -6.72
N ALA A 108 -4.67 -13.03 -7.40
CA ALA A 108 -5.25 -11.85 -6.77
C ALA A 108 -6.46 -12.18 -5.87
N VAL A 109 -7.31 -13.12 -6.31
CA VAL A 109 -8.45 -13.60 -5.53
C VAL A 109 -7.98 -14.36 -4.29
N ASN A 110 -6.98 -15.23 -4.42
CA ASN A 110 -6.42 -15.96 -3.27
C ASN A 110 -5.83 -14.99 -2.23
N VAL A 111 -4.99 -14.04 -2.66
CA VAL A 111 -4.43 -12.99 -1.78
C VAL A 111 -5.54 -12.18 -1.09
N PHE A 112 -6.63 -11.86 -1.80
CA PHE A 112 -7.77 -11.16 -1.22
C PHE A 112 -8.40 -11.95 -0.06
N TYR A 113 -8.63 -13.25 -0.25
CA TYR A 113 -9.20 -14.10 0.79
C TYR A 113 -8.23 -14.32 1.96
N ASP A 114 -6.94 -14.50 1.70
CA ASP A 114 -5.93 -14.63 2.76
C ASP A 114 -5.87 -13.36 3.64
N ILE A 115 -5.93 -12.18 3.01
CA ILE A 115 -6.03 -10.89 3.72
C ILE A 115 -7.32 -10.82 4.56
N LEU A 116 -8.45 -11.27 4.00
CA LEU A 116 -9.74 -11.28 4.70
C LEU A 116 -9.73 -12.24 5.90
N MET A 117 -9.10 -13.41 5.78
CA MET A 117 -8.92 -14.38 6.86
C MET A 117 -8.06 -13.84 8.00
N CYS A 118 -7.17 -12.87 7.73
CA CYS A 118 -6.46 -12.11 8.76
C CYS A 118 -7.34 -11.04 9.44
N GLY A 119 -8.62 -10.93 9.10
CA GLY A 119 -9.54 -9.94 9.65
C GLY A 119 -9.29 -8.52 9.13
N VAL A 120 -8.71 -8.39 7.93
CA VAL A 120 -8.47 -7.12 7.25
C VAL A 120 -9.36 -7.02 6.02
N LYS A 121 -10.18 -5.96 5.94
CA LYS A 121 -10.99 -5.68 4.76
C LYS A 121 -10.20 -4.83 3.77
N GLN A 122 -9.52 -5.46 2.82
CA GLN A 122 -8.93 -4.74 1.70
C GLN A 122 -10.01 -4.18 0.78
N ARG A 123 -9.98 -2.87 0.54
CA ARG A 123 -10.99 -2.15 -0.26
C ARG A 123 -10.47 -1.72 -1.63
N ASP A 124 -9.17 -1.83 -1.87
CA ASP A 124 -8.52 -1.36 -3.09
C ASP A 124 -7.68 -2.46 -3.73
N MET A 125 -8.30 -3.56 -4.16
CA MET A 125 -7.66 -4.60 -5.00
C MET A 125 -7.56 -4.18 -6.47
N ALA A 126 -7.26 -2.90 -6.72
CA ALA A 126 -7.02 -2.42 -8.07
C ALA A 126 -5.68 -2.95 -8.61
N PRO A 127 -5.51 -3.11 -9.94
CA PRO A 127 -4.26 -3.65 -10.52
C PRO A 127 -2.99 -2.88 -10.13
N ARG A 128 -3.10 -1.62 -9.70
CA ARG A 128 -1.97 -0.81 -9.22
C ARG A 128 -1.36 -1.29 -7.90
N ASN A 129 -2.12 -2.08 -7.14
CA ASN A 129 -1.74 -2.58 -5.83
C ASN A 129 -1.34 -4.07 -5.87
N LEU A 130 -1.25 -4.64 -7.07
CA LEU A 130 -0.76 -6.00 -7.34
C LEU A 130 0.55 -5.87 -8.10
N ILE A 131 1.62 -6.51 -7.61
CA ILE A 131 2.96 -6.48 -8.20
C ILE A 131 3.32 -7.92 -8.57
N ILE A 132 3.85 -8.11 -9.77
CA ILE A 132 4.30 -9.40 -10.32
C ILE A 132 5.73 -9.24 -10.85
#